data_AF-A0A0C9ZD51-F1
#
_entry.id   AF-A0A0C9ZD51-F1
#
_cell.length_a   1.000
_cell.length_b   1.000
_cell.length_c   1.000
_cell.angle_alpha   90.00
_cell.angle_beta   90.00
_cell.angle_gamma   90.00
#
_symmetry.space_group_name_H-M   'P 1'
#
loop_
_entity.id
_entity.type
_entity.pdbx_description
1 polymer ?
#
loop_
_entity_poly.entity_id
_entity_poly.type
_entity_poly.pdbx_seq_one_letter_code
_entity_poly.pdbx_strand_id
1 'polypeptide(L)'
;MHPSRLSHTTQCILSPHDEPLDLLCRKFNVAKVTLPPGSPIPSTIDMRVIKDAHVPSHVLAVFDTQESERGPSFQPIIVPIRADLYTKDFRKNIIPQSPPGTPYPVPQWIANLGGQYVTLPVVPTLVPHASSIPLLFLFALGLEPRSQLLYCRLLPSEVIEEFPAFPAMAQSMARLCADDQLISYIRFNQGLWKNILALGPRDLEFIRVVQTAWNATIEARRIRQRGAMARTPDM
;
A
#
# COMPACT_ATOMS: atom_id res chain seq x y z
N MET A 1 -22.96 -17.83 38.71
CA MET A 1 -21.48 -17.91 38.84
C MET A 1 -20.88 -17.61 37.48
N HIS A 2 -20.18 -16.48 37.39
CA HIS A 2 -19.42 -16.03 36.22
C HIS A 2 -18.08 -16.81 36.18
N PRO A 3 -17.38 -16.89 35.03
CA PRO A 3 -16.52 -15.75 34.68
C PRO A 3 -16.50 -15.35 33.20
N SER A 4 -16.56 -14.04 33.00
CA SER A 4 -15.55 -13.27 32.24
C SER A 4 -15.39 -13.56 30.75
N ARG A 5 -16.19 -12.89 29.91
CA ARG A 5 -15.68 -12.40 28.62
C ARG A 5 -14.74 -11.23 28.91
N LEU A 6 -13.47 -11.54 29.14
CA LEU A 6 -12.40 -10.56 28.94
C LEU A 6 -12.32 -10.33 27.43
N SER A 7 -13.09 -9.38 26.93
CA SER A 7 -12.84 -8.77 25.64
C SER A 7 -11.49 -8.09 25.75
N HIS A 8 -10.40 -8.79 25.41
CA HIS A 8 -9.18 -8.12 25.01
C HIS A 8 -9.51 -7.43 23.69
N THR A 9 -10.07 -6.23 23.77
CA THR A 9 -10.14 -5.30 22.65
C THR A 9 -8.71 -5.08 22.21
N THR A 10 -8.27 -5.86 21.22
CA THR A 10 -6.94 -5.70 20.66
C THR A 10 -7.05 -4.51 19.73
N GLN A 11 -7.05 -3.31 20.32
CA GLN A 11 -7.05 -2.07 19.56
C GLN A 11 -5.84 -2.14 18.62
N CYS A 12 -6.12 -2.06 17.33
CA CYS A 12 -5.03 -1.98 16.40
C CYS A 12 -4.44 -0.59 16.42
N ILE A 13 -3.32 -0.45 17.12
CA ILE A 13 -2.58 0.80 17.22
C ILE A 13 -1.52 0.79 16.12
N LEU A 14 -1.77 1.55 15.05
CA LEU A 14 -0.76 1.86 14.05
C LEU A 14 0.14 2.96 14.62
N SER A 15 1.46 2.71 14.72
CA SER A 15 2.38 3.78 15.06
C SER A 15 2.64 4.67 13.84
N PRO A 16 3.12 5.92 14.02
CA PRO A 16 3.59 6.75 12.91
C PRO A 16 4.70 6.08 12.10
N HIS A 17 5.45 5.17 12.72
CA HIS A 17 6.47 4.36 12.06
C HIS A 17 5.90 3.18 11.27
N ASP A 18 4.59 2.94 11.29
CA ASP A 18 3.97 1.89 10.51
C ASP A 18 3.42 2.40 9.17
N GLU A 19 3.83 3.60 8.74
CA GLU A 19 3.47 4.12 7.42
C GLU A 19 4.11 3.27 6.30
N PRO A 20 3.32 2.70 5.37
CA PRO A 20 3.83 1.65 4.48
C PRO A 20 5.00 2.09 3.60
N LEU A 21 5.01 3.33 3.15
CA LEU A 21 6.11 3.88 2.36
C LEU A 21 7.40 4.02 3.19
N ASP A 22 7.28 4.49 4.43
CA ASP A 22 8.41 4.64 5.34
C ASP A 22 8.97 3.28 5.80
N LEU A 23 8.10 2.26 5.93
CA LEU A 23 8.53 0.87 6.11
C LEU A 23 9.27 0.33 4.88
N LEU A 24 8.73 0.51 3.67
CA LEU A 24 9.38 0.09 2.43
C LEU A 24 10.78 0.70 2.27
N CYS A 25 10.90 2.02 2.43
CA CYS A 25 12.17 2.73 2.35
C CYS A 25 13.21 2.14 3.33
N ARG A 26 12.81 1.87 4.58
CA ARG A 26 13.69 1.23 5.58
C ARG A 26 14.03 -0.22 5.24
N LYS A 27 13.11 -0.99 4.68
CA LYS A 27 13.37 -2.39 4.25
C LYS A 27 14.39 -2.45 3.12
N PHE A 28 14.42 -1.43 2.26
CA PHE A 28 15.45 -1.25 1.24
C PHE A 28 16.62 -0.37 1.69
N ASN A 29 16.73 -0.06 2.99
CA ASN A 29 17.79 0.74 3.60
C ASN A 29 18.09 2.08 2.90
N VAL A 30 17.05 2.75 2.42
CA VAL A 30 17.14 4.09 1.82
C VAL A 30 16.24 5.08 2.55
N ALA A 31 16.64 6.35 2.56
CA ALA A 31 15.80 7.44 3.06
C ALA A 31 14.67 7.72 2.06
N LYS A 32 13.50 8.06 2.58
CA LYS A 32 12.36 8.50 1.76
C LYS A 32 12.71 9.80 1.04
N VAL A 33 12.37 9.87 -0.24
CA VAL A 33 12.54 11.05 -1.09
C VAL A 33 11.18 11.50 -1.59
N THR A 34 10.99 12.82 -1.68
CA THR A 34 9.77 13.44 -2.16
C THR A 34 10.15 14.44 -3.24
N LEU A 35 9.49 14.39 -4.40
CA LEU A 35 9.69 15.37 -5.46
C LEU A 35 8.87 16.64 -5.19
N PRO A 36 9.32 17.84 -5.56
CA PRO A 36 8.50 19.04 -5.48
C PRO A 36 7.21 18.91 -6.31
N PRO A 37 6.06 19.45 -5.85
CA PRO A 37 4.83 19.47 -6.64
C PRO A 37 5.05 20.12 -8.01
N GLY A 38 4.48 19.52 -9.06
CA GLY A 38 4.59 20.00 -10.44
C GLY A 38 5.95 19.78 -11.10
N SER A 39 6.94 19.22 -10.39
CA SER A 39 8.23 18.90 -10.98
C SER A 39 8.12 17.75 -12.00
N PRO A 40 8.91 17.77 -13.08
CA PRO A 40 8.97 16.66 -14.01
C PRO A 40 9.53 15.41 -13.29
N ILE A 41 9.06 14.24 -13.72
CA ILE A 41 9.61 12.97 -13.22
C ILE A 41 11.04 12.83 -13.78
N PRO A 42 12.07 12.76 -12.92
CA PRO A 42 13.44 12.65 -13.39
C PRO A 42 13.70 11.24 -13.93
N SER A 43 14.74 11.07 -14.76
CA SER A 43 15.17 9.76 -15.27
C SER A 43 15.96 8.95 -14.23
N THR A 44 16.62 9.63 -13.30
CA THR A 44 17.36 9.04 -12.18
C THR A 44 17.10 9.83 -10.90
N ILE A 45 17.25 9.17 -9.75
CA ILE A 45 17.12 9.83 -8.45
C ILE A 45 18.17 9.32 -7.48
N ASP A 46 18.73 10.24 -6.70
CA ASP A 46 19.67 9.90 -5.64
C ASP A 46 18.90 9.63 -4.35
N MET A 47 19.13 8.46 -3.77
CA MET A 47 18.57 8.10 -2.47
C MET A 47 19.70 7.93 -1.46
N ARG A 48 19.57 8.58 -0.29
CA ARG A 48 20.52 8.41 0.81
C ARG A 48 20.40 7.00 1.37
N VAL A 49 21.52 6.30 1.48
CA VAL A 49 21.60 4.96 2.07
C VAL A 49 21.65 5.09 3.59
N ILE A 50 20.81 4.32 4.28
CA ILE A 50 20.73 4.27 5.75
C ILE A 50 21.67 3.18 6.27
N LYS A 51 21.73 2.03 5.58
CA LYS A 51 22.62 0.90 5.87
C LYS A 51 23.04 0.25 4.56
N ASP A 52 24.29 -0.18 4.49
CA ASP A 52 24.83 -0.82 3.28
C ASP A 52 24.37 -2.30 3.18
N ALA A 53 23.08 -2.49 2.94
CA ALA A 53 22.46 -3.80 2.72
C ALA A 53 21.12 -3.63 1.96
N HIS A 54 20.71 -4.61 1.18
CA HIS A 54 19.39 -4.64 0.52
C HIS A 54 19.00 -3.38 -0.27
N VAL A 55 19.98 -2.70 -0.87
CA VAL A 55 19.78 -1.47 -1.65
C VAL A 55 18.81 -1.73 -2.82
N PRO A 56 17.89 -0.80 -3.15
CA PRO A 56 16.98 -0.99 -4.26
C PRO A 56 17.73 -0.90 -5.59
N SER A 57 17.16 -1.53 -6.62
CA SER A 57 17.72 -1.48 -7.99
C SER A 57 17.12 -0.37 -8.84
N HIS A 58 15.89 0.03 -8.52
CA HIS A 58 15.08 0.98 -9.27
C HIS A 58 14.21 1.75 -8.29
N VAL A 59 13.66 2.85 -8.78
CA VAL A 59 12.62 3.62 -8.09
C VAL A 59 11.42 3.76 -9.01
N LEU A 60 10.23 3.47 -8.51
CA LEU A 60 9.01 3.76 -9.25
C LEU A 60 8.54 5.17 -8.90
N ALA A 61 8.27 5.98 -9.91
CA ALA A 61 7.48 7.20 -9.75
C ALA A 61 6.01 6.83 -10.02
N VAL A 62 5.28 6.53 -8.95
CA VAL A 62 3.92 5.98 -9.02
C VAL A 62 2.88 7.09 -9.02
N PHE A 63 1.93 7.01 -9.94
CA PHE A 63 0.81 7.95 -10.05
C PHE A 63 -0.43 7.25 -10.59
N ASP A 64 -1.60 7.82 -10.35
CA ASP A 64 -2.91 7.32 -10.80
C ASP A 64 -3.69 8.33 -11.66
N THR A 65 -3.05 9.45 -12.01
CA THR A 65 -3.57 10.49 -12.91
C THR A 65 -2.81 10.49 -14.22
N GLN A 66 -3.53 10.57 -15.34
CA GLN A 66 -2.94 10.64 -16.69
C GLN A 66 -2.17 11.94 -16.88
N GLU A 67 -1.18 11.95 -17.79
CA GLU A 67 -0.32 13.11 -18.03
C GLU A 67 -1.09 14.37 -18.43
N SER A 68 -2.15 14.22 -19.24
CA SER A 68 -3.04 15.31 -19.65
C SER A 68 -3.82 15.97 -18.51
N GLU A 69 -3.96 15.27 -17.37
CA GLU A 69 -4.73 15.71 -16.21
C GLU A 69 -3.82 16.19 -15.07
N ARG A 70 -2.50 16.20 -15.27
CA ARG A 70 -1.54 16.63 -14.25
C ARG A 70 -1.61 18.14 -14.06
N GLY A 71 -2.14 18.55 -12.91
CA GLY A 71 -2.10 19.93 -12.45
C GLY A 71 -0.76 20.33 -11.79
N PRO A 72 -0.61 21.59 -11.38
CA PRO A 72 0.59 22.08 -10.68
C PRO A 72 0.81 21.43 -9.31
N SER A 73 -0.22 20.80 -8.73
CA SER A 73 -0.15 20.03 -7.49
C SER A 73 0.22 18.56 -7.69
N PHE A 74 0.42 18.11 -8.93
CA PHE A 74 0.79 16.73 -9.21
C PHE A 74 2.10 16.36 -8.52
N GLN A 75 2.09 15.23 -7.81
CA GLN A 75 3.26 14.72 -7.11
C GLN A 75 3.21 13.19 -7.11
N PRO A 76 4.15 12.51 -7.79
CA PRO A 76 4.20 11.06 -7.79
C PRO A 76 4.71 10.55 -6.44
N ILE A 77 4.30 9.33 -6.09
CA ILE A 77 4.84 8.61 -4.94
C ILE A 77 6.13 7.91 -5.39
N ILE A 78 7.24 8.22 -4.72
CA ILE A 78 8.56 7.65 -5.01
C ILE A 78 8.73 6.36 -4.20
N VAL A 79 8.69 5.21 -4.88
CA VAL A 79 8.68 3.89 -4.25
C VAL A 79 9.96 3.11 -4.62
N PRO A 80 10.87 2.85 -3.67
CA PRO A 80 12.05 2.05 -3.93
C PRO A 80 11.67 0.59 -4.20
N ILE A 81 12.38 -0.06 -5.14
CA ILE A 81 12.10 -1.45 -5.49
C ILE A 81 13.34 -2.22 -5.96
N ARG A 82 13.32 -3.51 -5.65
CA ARG A 82 14.25 -4.50 -6.17
C ARG A 82 13.59 -5.27 -7.32
N ALA A 83 14.17 -5.17 -8.51
CA ALA A 83 13.64 -5.74 -9.74
C ALA A 83 13.57 -7.27 -9.69
N ASP A 84 14.53 -7.90 -9.00
CA ASP A 84 14.59 -9.35 -8.80
C ASP A 84 13.45 -9.85 -7.91
N LEU A 85 13.17 -9.15 -6.79
CA LEU A 85 12.02 -9.47 -5.93
C LEU A 85 10.71 -9.27 -6.68
N TYR A 86 10.57 -8.16 -7.40
CA TYR A 86 9.36 -7.89 -8.17
C TYR A 86 9.10 -8.94 -9.25
N THR A 87 10.11 -9.28 -10.05
CA THR A 87 9.99 -10.26 -11.15
C THR A 87 9.61 -11.65 -10.62
N LYS A 88 10.11 -12.00 -9.44
CA LYS A 88 9.79 -13.26 -8.77
C LYS A 88 8.32 -13.31 -8.32
N ASP A 89 7.84 -12.24 -7.69
CA ASP A 89 6.58 -12.25 -6.94
C ASP A 89 5.39 -11.62 -7.69
N PHE A 90 5.61 -11.02 -8.86
CA PHE A 90 4.57 -10.46 -9.71
C PHE A 90 4.49 -11.14 -11.08
N ARG A 91 3.33 -11.03 -11.73
CA ARG A 91 3.08 -11.59 -13.07
C ARG A 91 3.34 -10.57 -14.16
N LYS A 92 2.91 -9.32 -13.96
CA LYS A 92 3.16 -8.23 -14.90
C LYS A 92 4.55 -7.67 -14.66
N ASN A 93 5.38 -7.59 -15.69
CA ASN A 93 6.63 -6.86 -15.57
C ASN A 93 6.41 -5.37 -15.87
N ILE A 94 6.70 -4.51 -14.89
CA ILE A 94 6.66 -3.05 -15.04
C ILE A 94 8.06 -2.43 -14.94
N ILE A 95 9.07 -3.21 -14.55
CA ILE A 95 10.43 -2.74 -14.36
C ILE A 95 11.23 -3.15 -15.61
N PRO A 96 11.82 -2.20 -16.34
CA PRO A 96 12.70 -2.51 -17.45
C PRO A 96 13.83 -3.44 -16.99
N GLN A 97 14.18 -4.43 -17.82
CA GLN A 97 15.35 -5.26 -17.54
C GLN A 97 16.61 -4.41 -17.68
N SER A 98 17.50 -4.50 -16.69
CA SER A 98 18.83 -3.91 -16.81
C SER A 98 19.61 -4.64 -17.92
N PRO A 99 20.44 -3.93 -18.71
CA PRO A 99 21.31 -4.56 -19.69
C PRO A 99 22.20 -5.64 -19.04
N PRO A 100 22.47 -6.76 -19.71
CA PRO A 100 23.40 -7.78 -19.21
C PRO A 100 24.75 -7.17 -18.82
N GLY A 101 25.28 -7.56 -17.66
CA GLY A 101 26.55 -7.05 -17.14
C GLY A 101 26.46 -5.72 -16.39
N THR A 102 25.27 -5.11 -16.26
CA THR A 102 25.10 -3.93 -15.40
C THR A 102 25.26 -4.33 -13.94
N PRO A 103 26.23 -3.77 -13.19
CA PRO A 103 26.38 -4.07 -11.78
C PRO A 103 25.17 -3.55 -10.99
N TYR A 104 24.89 -4.17 -9.84
CA TYR A 104 23.92 -3.61 -8.90
C TYR A 104 24.36 -2.20 -8.49
N PRO A 105 23.40 -1.28 -8.24
CA PRO A 105 23.72 0.06 -7.77
C PRO A 105 24.59 -0.01 -6.50
N VAL A 106 25.76 0.61 -6.55
CA VAL A 106 26.71 0.62 -5.44
C VAL A 106 26.60 1.95 -4.71
N PRO A 107 26.41 1.94 -3.37
CA PRO A 107 26.46 3.16 -2.58
C PRO A 107 27.80 3.88 -2.74
N GLN A 108 27.74 5.19 -3.02
CA GLN A 108 28.90 6.06 -3.14
C GLN A 108 28.90 7.08 -2.01
N TRP A 109 30.07 7.32 -1.42
CA TRP A 109 30.22 8.37 -0.42
C TRP A 109 30.25 9.73 -1.11
N ILE A 110 29.29 10.61 -0.77
CA ILE A 110 29.23 11.98 -1.28
C ILE A 110 29.67 12.92 -0.16
N ALA A 111 30.91 13.41 -0.24
CA ALA A 111 31.53 14.22 0.80
C ALA A 111 30.73 15.48 1.15
N ASN A 112 30.21 16.19 0.13
CA ASN A 112 29.44 17.43 0.31
C ASN A 112 28.10 17.23 1.04
N LEU A 113 27.56 16.01 1.01
CA LEU A 113 26.30 15.66 1.66
C LEU A 113 26.49 14.88 2.96
N GLY A 114 27.73 14.49 3.29
CA GLY A 114 28.06 13.78 4.53
C GLY A 114 27.39 12.41 4.66
N GLY A 115 27.28 11.66 3.56
CA GLY A 115 26.63 10.34 3.59
C GLY A 115 26.85 9.50 2.34
N GLN A 116 26.40 8.24 2.42
CA GLN A 116 26.32 7.34 1.27
C GLN A 116 25.02 7.56 0.51
N TYR A 117 25.12 7.56 -0.82
CA TYR A 117 24.00 7.73 -1.73
C TYR A 117 24.06 6.68 -2.83
N VAL A 118 22.91 6.33 -3.35
CA VAL A 118 22.77 5.48 -4.53
C VAL A 118 21.94 6.20 -5.58
N THR A 119 22.46 6.27 -6.80
CA THR A 119 21.73 6.81 -7.96
C THR A 119 20.96 5.68 -8.62
N LEU A 120 19.65 5.83 -8.71
CA LEU A 120 18.76 4.78 -9.19
C LEU A 120 17.96 5.24 -10.41
N PRO A 121 17.78 4.38 -11.42
CA PRO A 121 16.87 4.67 -12.52
C PRO A 121 15.43 4.79 -12.00
N VAL A 122 14.72 5.80 -12.50
CA VAL A 122 13.32 6.07 -12.16
C VAL A 122 12.42 5.53 -13.27
N VAL A 123 11.41 4.76 -12.88
CA VAL A 123 10.42 4.16 -13.79
C VAL A 123 9.06 4.84 -13.55
N PRO A 124 8.59 5.71 -14.47
CA PRO A 124 7.25 6.27 -14.41
C PRO A 124 6.20 5.15 -14.48
N THR A 125 5.32 5.07 -13.49
CA THR A 125 4.37 3.96 -13.37
C THR A 125 2.96 4.47 -13.11
N LEU A 126 2.10 4.40 -14.14
CA LEU A 126 0.66 4.64 -14.01
C LEU A 126 -0.01 3.40 -13.41
N VAL A 127 -0.75 3.58 -12.32
CA VAL A 127 -1.49 2.52 -11.63
C VAL A 127 -2.94 2.92 -11.35
N PRO A 128 -3.85 1.96 -11.12
CA PRO A 128 -5.23 2.27 -10.74
C PRO A 128 -5.41 3.10 -9.47
N HIS A 129 -4.49 3.01 -8.50
CA HIS A 129 -4.57 3.77 -7.24
C HIS A 129 -3.18 3.92 -6.60
N ALA A 130 -2.59 5.12 -6.64
CA ALA A 130 -1.19 5.30 -6.30
C ALA A 130 -0.90 5.03 -4.80
N SER A 131 -1.77 5.51 -3.92
CA SER A 131 -1.54 5.48 -2.46
C SER A 131 -1.59 4.08 -1.85
N SER A 132 -2.12 3.07 -2.54
CA SER A 132 -2.11 1.68 -2.05
C SER A 132 -0.90 0.87 -2.52
N ILE A 133 -0.08 1.38 -3.45
CA ILE A 133 1.12 0.68 -3.94
C ILE A 133 2.15 0.41 -2.82
N PRO A 134 2.45 1.35 -1.91
CA PRO A 134 3.37 1.06 -0.82
C PRO A 134 2.93 -0.12 0.05
N LEU A 135 1.64 -0.20 0.41
CA LEU A 135 1.11 -1.34 1.16
C LEU A 135 1.17 -2.64 0.35
N LEU A 136 0.79 -2.58 -0.93
CA LEU A 136 0.85 -3.72 -1.85
C LEU A 136 2.25 -4.32 -1.89
N PHE A 137 3.28 -3.50 -2.16
CA PHE A 137 4.65 -3.98 -2.28
C PHE A 137 5.22 -4.45 -0.96
N LEU A 138 4.87 -3.81 0.15
CA LEU A 138 5.36 -4.19 1.47
C LEU A 138 4.97 -5.64 1.80
N PHE A 139 3.74 -6.05 1.49
CA PHE A 139 3.25 -7.40 1.76
C PHE A 139 3.50 -8.38 0.62
N ALA A 140 3.19 -8.01 -0.63
CA ALA A 140 3.31 -8.94 -1.76
C ALA A 140 4.76 -9.29 -2.13
N LEU A 141 5.75 -8.48 -1.75
CA LEU A 141 7.18 -8.81 -1.87
C LEU A 141 7.73 -9.54 -0.62
N GLY A 142 6.87 -9.87 0.36
CA GLY A 142 7.27 -10.55 1.60
C GLY A 142 8.18 -9.73 2.53
N LEU A 143 8.15 -8.39 2.44
CA LEU A 143 9.04 -7.51 3.23
C LEU A 143 8.53 -7.29 4.65
N GLU A 144 7.23 -7.43 4.87
CA GLU A 144 6.56 -7.30 6.16
C GLU A 144 5.84 -8.59 6.58
N PRO A 145 6.34 -9.29 7.60
CA PRO A 145 5.70 -10.52 8.09
C PRO A 145 4.51 -10.24 9.04
N ARG A 146 4.36 -9.02 9.57
CA ARG A 146 3.29 -8.70 10.53
C ARG A 146 1.94 -8.58 9.81
N SER A 147 1.22 -9.70 9.67
CA SER A 147 -0.14 -9.74 9.10
C SER A 147 -1.12 -8.80 9.80
N GLN A 148 -0.94 -8.58 11.11
CA GLN A 148 -1.73 -7.59 11.87
C GLN A 148 -1.69 -6.20 11.22
N LEU A 149 -0.52 -5.75 10.75
CA LEU A 149 -0.40 -4.45 10.12
C LEU A 149 -1.24 -4.35 8.84
N LEU A 150 -1.34 -5.43 8.08
CA LEU A 150 -2.22 -5.51 6.91
C LEU A 150 -3.67 -5.34 7.31
N TYR A 151 -4.16 -6.13 8.27
CA TYR A 151 -5.55 -6.08 8.71
C TYR A 151 -5.97 -4.68 9.15
N CYS A 152 -5.11 -4.00 9.90
CA CYS A 152 -5.40 -2.67 10.44
C CYS A 152 -5.39 -1.55 9.41
N ARG A 153 -4.73 -1.76 8.27
CA ARG A 153 -4.78 -0.84 7.13
C ARG A 153 -6.02 -1.07 6.28
N LEU A 154 -6.61 -2.27 6.33
CA LEU A 154 -7.77 -2.64 5.52
C LEU A 154 -9.10 -2.48 6.25
N LEU A 155 -9.11 -2.58 7.58
CA LEU A 155 -10.32 -2.74 8.38
C LEU A 155 -10.21 -1.98 9.73
N PRO A 156 -11.34 -1.54 10.31
CA PRO A 156 -11.41 -1.11 11.71
C PRO A 156 -11.05 -2.26 12.67
N SER A 157 -10.47 -1.94 13.83
CA SER A 157 -10.04 -2.93 14.83
C SER A 157 -11.15 -3.89 15.24
N GLU A 158 -12.36 -3.38 15.45
CA GLU A 158 -13.54 -4.13 15.87
C GLU A 158 -14.02 -5.12 14.80
N VAL A 159 -13.69 -4.87 13.53
CA VAL A 159 -14.05 -5.72 12.40
C VAL A 159 -13.01 -6.83 12.22
N ILE A 160 -11.76 -6.60 12.64
CA ILE A 160 -10.69 -7.60 12.57
C ILE A 160 -11.01 -8.80 13.48
N GLU A 161 -11.69 -8.57 14.61
CA GLU A 161 -12.12 -9.64 15.53
C GLU A 161 -13.07 -10.66 14.86
N GLU A 162 -13.80 -10.23 13.82
CA GLU A 162 -14.74 -11.07 13.06
C GLU A 162 -14.06 -11.77 11.87
N PHE A 163 -12.76 -11.60 11.65
CA PHE A 163 -12.08 -12.16 10.49
C PHE A 163 -11.92 -13.70 10.60
N PRO A 164 -12.17 -14.49 9.53
CA PRO A 164 -12.57 -14.11 8.17
C PRO A 164 -14.09 -14.24 7.91
N ALA A 165 -14.94 -14.19 8.94
CA ALA A 165 -16.38 -14.36 8.83
C ALA A 165 -17.04 -13.16 8.12
N PHE A 166 -16.96 -13.15 6.79
CA PHE A 166 -17.41 -12.07 5.91
C PHE A 166 -18.78 -11.45 6.27
N PRO A 167 -19.85 -12.22 6.56
CA PRO A 167 -21.14 -11.63 6.95
C PRO A 167 -21.08 -10.84 8.26
N ALA A 168 -20.38 -11.36 9.26
CA ALA A 168 -20.21 -10.70 10.55
C ALA A 168 -19.35 -9.43 10.41
N MET A 169 -18.27 -9.50 9.63
CA MET A 169 -17.43 -8.35 9.29
C MET A 169 -18.25 -7.23 8.62
N ALA A 170 -19.04 -7.57 7.60
CA ALA A 170 -19.86 -6.61 6.87
C ALA A 170 -20.91 -5.95 7.77
N GLN A 171 -21.56 -6.73 8.64
CA GLN A 171 -22.52 -6.21 9.61
C GLN A 171 -21.84 -5.28 10.63
N SER A 172 -20.68 -5.67 11.15
CA SER A 172 -19.90 -4.84 12.07
C SER A 172 -19.46 -3.53 11.42
N MET A 173 -18.94 -3.56 10.18
CA MET A 173 -18.62 -2.34 9.43
C MET A 173 -19.86 -1.45 9.21
N ALA A 174 -20.97 -2.04 8.77
CA ALA A 174 -22.21 -1.32 8.52
C ALA A 174 -22.76 -0.65 9.77
N ARG A 175 -22.51 -1.21 10.96
CA ARG A 175 -22.95 -0.66 12.23
C ARG A 175 -21.97 0.35 12.84
N LEU A 176 -20.66 0.09 12.75
CA LEU A 176 -19.65 0.79 13.55
C LEU A 176 -18.97 1.95 12.82
N CYS A 177 -18.80 1.89 11.50
CA CYS A 177 -18.09 2.94 10.79
C CYS A 177 -18.90 4.24 10.71
N ALA A 178 -18.27 5.42 10.77
CA ALA A 178 -18.91 6.61 10.24
C ALA A 178 -19.02 6.53 8.70
N ASP A 179 -19.87 7.35 8.07
CA ASP A 179 -20.07 7.29 6.61
C ASP A 179 -18.80 7.65 5.83
N ASP A 180 -18.10 8.71 6.24
CA ASP A 180 -16.81 9.12 5.70
C ASP A 180 -15.73 8.03 5.90
N GLN A 181 -15.71 7.41 7.07
CA GLN A 181 -14.80 6.31 7.38
C GLN A 181 -15.08 5.09 6.47
N LEU A 182 -16.34 4.70 6.29
CA LEU A 182 -16.72 3.61 5.40
C LEU A 182 -16.34 3.92 3.94
N ILE A 183 -16.58 5.14 3.47
CA ILE A 183 -16.19 5.60 2.13
C ILE A 183 -14.68 5.51 1.96
N SER A 184 -13.90 5.92 2.98
CA SER A 184 -12.43 5.84 2.96
C SER A 184 -11.95 4.40 2.81
N TYR A 185 -12.46 3.47 3.62
CA TYR A 185 -12.11 2.04 3.52
C TYR A 185 -12.52 1.44 2.17
N ILE A 186 -13.70 1.78 1.66
CA ILE A 186 -14.15 1.33 0.33
C ILE A 186 -13.19 1.83 -0.75
N ARG A 187 -12.85 3.12 -0.76
CA ARG A 187 -11.95 3.71 -1.75
C ARG A 187 -10.57 3.04 -1.70
N PHE A 188 -10.00 2.90 -0.50
CA PHE A 188 -8.68 2.31 -0.33
C PHE A 188 -8.65 0.83 -0.72
N ASN A 189 -9.58 0.02 -0.20
CA ASN A 189 -9.63 -1.42 -0.48
C ASN A 189 -9.95 -1.70 -1.95
N GLN A 190 -10.82 -0.89 -2.58
CA GLN A 190 -11.07 -0.96 -4.01
C GLN A 190 -9.79 -0.66 -4.81
N GLY A 191 -9.10 0.42 -4.44
CA GLY A 191 -7.86 0.83 -5.11
C GLY A 191 -6.77 -0.23 -5.01
N LEU A 192 -6.57 -0.79 -3.82
CA LEU A 192 -5.65 -1.92 -3.61
C LEU A 192 -6.06 -3.15 -4.43
N TRP A 193 -7.34 -3.51 -4.43
CA TRP A 193 -7.83 -4.64 -5.24
C TRP A 193 -7.60 -4.43 -6.73
N LYS A 194 -7.87 -3.23 -7.26
CA LYS A 194 -7.56 -2.89 -8.66
C LYS A 194 -6.07 -3.02 -8.98
N ASN A 195 -5.19 -2.60 -8.07
CA ASN A 195 -3.74 -2.77 -8.25
C ASN A 195 -3.33 -4.24 -8.22
N ILE A 196 -3.92 -5.06 -7.34
CA ILE A 196 -3.70 -6.52 -7.32
C ILE A 196 -4.07 -7.13 -8.67
N LEU A 197 -5.24 -6.77 -9.23
CA LEU A 197 -5.64 -7.26 -10.54
C LEU A 197 -4.73 -6.75 -11.67
N ALA A 198 -4.27 -5.50 -11.59
CA ALA A 198 -3.46 -4.88 -12.63
C ALA A 198 -1.99 -5.35 -12.65
N LEU A 199 -1.40 -5.62 -11.48
CA LEU A 199 0.01 -6.00 -11.35
C LEU A 199 0.20 -7.51 -11.17
N GLY A 200 -0.83 -8.20 -10.65
CA GLY A 200 -0.85 -9.64 -10.48
C GLY A 200 0.23 -10.16 -9.53
N PRO A 201 0.22 -9.81 -8.23
CA PRO A 201 1.09 -10.46 -7.24
C PRO A 201 0.78 -11.97 -7.18
N ARG A 202 1.74 -12.76 -6.69
CA ARG A 202 1.62 -14.22 -6.60
C ARG A 202 1.26 -14.73 -5.21
N ASP A 203 1.41 -13.90 -4.18
CA ASP A 203 1.05 -14.25 -2.80
C ASP A 203 -0.47 -14.42 -2.64
N LEU A 204 -0.92 -15.67 -2.60
CA LEU A 204 -2.33 -16.03 -2.50
C LEU A 204 -2.93 -15.70 -1.12
N GLU A 205 -2.13 -15.73 -0.06
CA GLU A 205 -2.62 -15.41 1.28
C GLU A 205 -2.92 -13.93 1.39
N PHE A 206 -1.97 -13.08 0.97
CA PHE A 206 -2.18 -11.64 0.88
C PHE A 206 -3.39 -11.28 0.02
N ILE A 207 -3.51 -11.88 -1.17
CA ILE A 207 -4.64 -11.64 -2.08
C ILE A 207 -5.96 -12.01 -1.42
N ARG A 208 -6.03 -13.16 -0.74
CA ARG A 208 -7.23 -13.61 -0.04
C ARG A 208 -7.65 -12.64 1.06
N VAL A 209 -6.70 -12.14 1.85
CA VAL A 209 -6.99 -11.16 2.92
C VAL A 209 -7.59 -9.88 2.33
N VAL A 210 -6.95 -9.32 1.29
CA VAL A 210 -7.45 -8.10 0.64
C VAL A 210 -8.82 -8.31 0.01
N GLN A 211 -9.04 -9.45 -0.64
CA GLN A 211 -10.32 -9.80 -1.24
C GLN A 211 -11.43 -9.89 -0.19
N THR A 212 -11.18 -10.55 0.94
CA THR A 212 -12.13 -10.65 2.05
C THR A 212 -12.48 -9.27 2.61
N ALA A 213 -11.48 -8.42 2.85
CA ALA A 213 -11.69 -7.07 3.33
C ALA A 213 -12.51 -6.25 2.32
N TRP A 214 -12.14 -6.27 1.03
CA TRP A 214 -12.88 -5.60 -0.04
C TRP A 214 -14.35 -6.03 -0.09
N ASN A 215 -14.60 -7.33 -0.09
CA ASN A 215 -15.96 -7.86 -0.09
C ASN A 215 -16.74 -7.34 1.12
N ALA A 216 -16.16 -7.44 2.33
CA ALA A 216 -16.79 -6.98 3.56
C ALA A 216 -17.18 -5.50 3.48
N THR A 217 -16.29 -4.64 2.96
CA THR A 217 -16.59 -3.20 2.80
C THR A 217 -17.74 -2.91 1.83
N ILE A 218 -17.84 -3.67 0.74
CA ILE A 218 -18.91 -3.49 -0.25
C ILE A 218 -20.25 -3.97 0.29
N GLU A 219 -20.27 -5.12 0.98
CA GLU A 219 -21.50 -5.63 1.57
C GLU A 219 -21.99 -4.73 2.70
N ALA A 220 -21.09 -4.18 3.51
CA ALA A 220 -21.43 -3.19 4.53
C ALA A 220 -22.17 -1.98 3.93
N ARG A 221 -21.70 -1.46 2.78
CA ARG A 221 -22.39 -0.40 2.04
C ARG A 221 -23.78 -0.82 1.58
N ARG A 222 -23.93 -2.04 1.04
CA ARG A 222 -25.24 -2.55 0.60
C ARG A 222 -26.22 -2.69 1.76
N ILE A 223 -25.76 -3.17 2.92
CA ILE A 223 -26.57 -3.25 4.14
C ILE A 223 -27.10 -1.87 4.53
N ARG A 224 -26.25 -0.84 4.53
CA ARG A 224 -26.69 0.55 4.81
C ARG A 224 -27.69 1.07 3.80
N GLN A 225 -27.47 0.84 2.52
CA GLN A 225 -28.39 1.28 1.45
C GLN A 225 -29.76 0.64 1.60
N ARG A 226 -29.83 -0.68 1.86
CA ARG A 226 -31.09 -1.38 2.13
C ARG A 226 -31.78 -0.84 3.39
N GLY A 227 -31.01 -0.61 4.46
CA GLY A 227 -31.53 -0.04 5.71
C GLY A 227 -32.06 1.39 5.57
N ALA A 228 -31.44 2.21 4.71
CA ALA A 228 -31.92 3.55 4.39
C ALA A 228 -33.23 3.49 3.60
N MET A 229 -33.32 2.66 2.55
CA MET A 229 -34.53 2.51 1.75
C MET A 229 -35.72 1.98 2.57
N ALA A 230 -35.48 1.07 3.52
CA ALA A 230 -36.52 0.55 4.41
C ALA A 230 -37.01 1.57 5.47
N ARG A 231 -36.23 2.62 5.74
CA ARG A 231 -36.60 3.72 6.65
C ARG A 231 -37.32 4.87 5.96
N THR A 232 -37.44 4.82 4.64
CA THR A 232 -38.20 5.77 3.82
C THR A 232 -39.52 5.17 3.30
N PRO A 233 -40.40 4.55 4.11
CA PRO A 233 -41.76 4.26 3.67
C PRO A 233 -42.63 5.52 3.83
N ASP A 234 -43.26 5.93 2.73
CA ASP A 234 -44.34 6.92 2.61
C ASP A 234 -44.00 8.40 2.87
N MET A 235 -43.75 9.13 1.77
CA MET A 235 -44.31 10.46 1.52
C MET A 235 -45.23 10.38 0.31
#